data_AF-A0A7V6V487-F1
#
_entry.id   AF-A0A7V6V487-F1
#
_cell.length_a   1.000
_cell.length_b   1.000
_cell.length_c   1.000
_cell.angle_alpha   90.00
_cell.angle_beta   90.00
_cell.angle_gamma   90.00
#
_symmetry.space_group_name_H-M   'P 1'
#
loop_
_entity.id
_entity.type
_entity.pdbx_description
1 polymer ?
#
loop_
_entity_poly.entity_id
_entity_poly.type
_entity_poly.pdbx_seq_one_letter_code
_entity_poly.pdbx_strand_id
1 'polypeptide(L)' 'MSLNQQELQTLRHLIGSHANAEKKLSFYASQCQDQQIKQMFEQSAQSAGNSRNKLMSFLQGGM' A
#
# COMPACT_ATOMS: atom_id res chain seq x y z
N MET A 1 -4.98 17.91 13.59
CA MET A 1 -4.78 18.47 12.24
C MET A 1 -6.09 18.37 11.48
N SER A 2 -6.57 19.44 10.85
CA SER A 2 -7.73 19.37 9.96
C SER A 2 -7.21 19.31 8.52
N LEU A 3 -7.32 18.14 7.89
CA LEU A 3 -7.02 17.97 6.46
C LEU A 3 -8.02 18.79 5.65
N ASN A 4 -7.54 19.55 4.67
CA ASN A 4 -8.44 20.16 3.70
C ASN A 4 -8.97 19.09 2.70
N GLN A 5 -9.97 19.46 1.89
CA GLN A 5 -10.60 18.53 0.96
C GLN A 5 -9.62 17.94 -0.07
N GLN A 6 -8.65 18.71 -0.57
CA GLN A 6 -7.67 18.21 -1.55
C GLN A 6 -6.67 17.25 -0.90
N GLU A 7 -6.20 17.55 0.31
CA GLU A 7 -5.31 16.67 1.07
C GLU A 7 -6.01 15.36 1.44
N LEU A 8 -7.29 15.43 1.82
CA LEU A 8 -8.11 14.26 2.11
C LEU A 8 -8.28 13.36 0.87
N GLN A 9 -8.55 13.94 -0.30
CA GLN A 9 -8.64 13.19 -1.55
C GLN A 9 -7.30 12.58 -1.95
N THR A 10 -6.20 13.33 -1.78
CA THR A 10 -4.84 12.84 -2.02
C THR A 10 -4.52 11.66 -1.13
N LEU A 11 -4.83 11.76 0.17
CA LEU A 11 -4.61 10.69 1.14
C LEU A 11 -5.40 9.42 0.78
N ARG A 12 -6.68 9.56 0.44
CA ARG A 12 -7.52 8.44 -0.03
C ARG A 12 -6.98 7.82 -1.32
N HIS A 13 -6.54 8.64 -2.27
CA HIS A 13 -5.96 8.16 -3.51
C HIS A 13 -4.68 7.35 -3.26
N LEU A 14 -3.78 7.84 -2.40
CA LEU A 14 -2.56 7.13 -2.03
C LEU A 14 -2.86 5.80 -1.33
N ILE A 15 -3.80 5.79 -0.37
CA ILE A 15 -4.26 4.56 0.30
C ILE A 15 -4.76 3.53 -0.73
N GLY A 16 -5.61 3.97 -1.67
CA GLY A 16 -6.14 3.11 -2.73
C GLY A 16 -5.06 2.58 -3.68
N SER A 17 -4.14 3.45 -4.09
CA SER A 17 -3.00 3.08 -4.96
C SER A 17 -2.08 2.05 -4.31
N HIS A 18 -1.75 2.21 -3.02
CA HIS A 18 -0.97 1.23 -2.28
C HIS A 18 -1.72 -0.08 -2.05
N ALA A 19 -3.04 -0.04 -1.79
CA ALA A 19 -3.86 -1.26 -1.69
C ALA A 19 -3.90 -2.05 -3.01
N ASN A 20 -3.99 -1.35 -4.14
CA ASN A 20 -3.95 -1.97 -5.46
C ASN A 20 -2.57 -2.56 -5.77
N ALA A 21 -1.50 -1.84 -5.43
CA ALA A 21 -0.13 -2.33 -5.59
C ALA A 21 0.13 -3.58 -4.75
N GLU A 22 -0.25 -3.58 -3.46
CA GLU A 22 -0.17 -4.72 -2.55
C GLU A 22 -0.84 -5.96 -3.17
N LYS A 23 -2.08 -5.85 -3.63
CA LYS A 23 -2.82 -6.95 -4.26
C LYS A 23 -2.13 -7.48 -5.52
N LYS A 24 -1.69 -6.58 -6.41
CA LYS A 24 -1.02 -6.96 -7.67
C LYS A 24 0.30 -7.67 -7.40
N LEU A 25 1.10 -7.14 -6.48
CA LEU A 25 2.40 -7.71 -6.13
C LEU A 25 2.24 -9.07 -5.46
N SER A 26 1.28 -9.23 -4.54
CA SER A 26 0.94 -10.54 -3.95
C SER A 26 0.47 -11.54 -5.01
N PHE A 27 -0.32 -11.11 -5.99
CA PHE A 27 -0.71 -11.95 -7.13
C PHE A 27 0.48 -12.34 -8.00
N TYR A 28 1.40 -11.41 -8.30
CA TYR A 28 2.61 -11.73 -9.06
C TYR A 28 3.53 -12.69 -8.30
N ALA A 29 3.66 -12.52 -6.98
CA ALA A 29 4.39 -13.46 -6.12
C ALA A 29 3.79 -14.88 -6.17
N SER A 30 2.46 -15.01 -6.20
CA SER A 30 1.81 -16.32 -6.23
C SER A 30 1.98 -17.05 -7.57
N GLN A 31 2.10 -16.29 -8.67
CA GLN A 31 2.29 -16.85 -10.02
C GLN A 31 3.77 -17.04 -10.40
N CYS A 32 4.70 -16.49 -9.62
CA CYS A 32 6.12 -16.56 -9.90
C CYS A 32 6.73 -17.89 -9.39
N GLN A 33 7.51 -18.54 -10.24
CA GLN A 33 8.26 -19.76 -9.90
C GLN A 33 9.69 -19.45 -9.46
N ASP A 34 10.25 -18.31 -9.90
CA ASP A 34 11.58 -17.88 -9.49
C ASP A 34 11.55 -17.38 -8.04
N GLN A 35 12.36 -18.01 -7.20
CA GLN A 35 12.35 -17.75 -5.75
C GLN A 35 12.83 -16.33 -5.40
N GLN A 36 13.78 -15.76 -6.15
CA GLN A 36 14.30 -14.42 -5.89
C GLN A 36 13.28 -13.36 -6.30
N ILE A 37 12.67 -13.52 -7.47
CA ILE A 37 11.63 -12.61 -7.97
C ILE A 37 10.38 -12.71 -7.09
N LYS A 38 10.00 -13.92 -6.65
CA LYS A 38 8.91 -14.11 -5.69
C LYS A 38 9.16 -13.34 -4.40
N GLN A 39 10.34 -13.48 -3.79
CA GLN A 39 10.68 -12.73 -2.58
C GLN A 39 10.65 -11.23 -2.80
N MET A 40 11.14 -10.74 -3.95
CA MET A 40 11.07 -9.33 -4.30
C MET A 40 9.62 -8.83 -4.36
N PHE A 41 8.70 -9.59 -4.97
CA PHE A 41 7.29 -9.24 -5.01
C PHE A 41 6.64 -9.28 -3.63
N GLU A 42 6.93 -10.28 -2.81
CA GLU A 42 6.42 -10.39 -1.43
C GLU A 42 6.87 -9.19 -0.56
N GLN A 43 8.16 -8.85 -0.60
CA GLN A 43 8.71 -7.68 0.11
C GLN A 43 8.09 -6.37 -0.38
N SER A 44 7.88 -6.25 -1.69
CA SER A 44 7.24 -5.06 -2.28
C SER A 44 5.77 -4.96 -1.87
N ALA A 45 5.04 -6.08 -1.85
CA ALA A 45 3.65 -6.13 -1.38
C ALA A 45 3.54 -5.74 0.10
N GLN A 46 4.44 -6.26 0.94
CA GLN A 46 4.51 -5.92 2.36
C GLN A 46 4.80 -4.43 2.58
N SER A 47 5.74 -3.86 1.80
CA SER A 47 6.07 -2.43 1.86
C SER A 47 4.90 -1.54 1.45
N ALA A 48 4.16 -1.94 0.41
CA ALA A 48 2.92 -1.26 0.00
C ALA A 48 1.83 -1.35 1.09
N GLY A 49 1.65 -2.52 1.71
CA GLY A 49 0.70 -2.71 2.82
C GLY A 49 1.06 -1.87 4.06
N ASN A 50 2.34 -1.80 4.41
CA ASN A 50 2.83 -0.95 5.50
C ASN A 50 2.57 0.54 5.23
N SER A 51 2.85 0.99 4.00
CA SER A 51 2.58 2.37 3.57
C SER A 51 1.09 2.69 3.63
N ARG A 52 0.23 1.78 3.14
CA ARG A 52 -1.23 1.87 3.23
C ARG A 52 -1.71 1.98 4.68
N ASN A 53 -1.22 1.12 5.56
CA ASN A 53 -1.61 1.12 6.97
C ASN A 53 -1.21 2.42 7.66
N LYS A 54 0.02 2.89 7.40
CA LYS A 54 0.48 4.19 7.89
C LYS A 54 -0.46 5.31 7.43
N LEU A 55 -0.72 5.42 6.13
CA LEU A 55 -1.64 6.43 5.58
C LEU A 55 -3.06 6.33 6.16
N MET A 56 -3.56 5.13 6.46
CA MET A 56 -4.83 4.96 7.16
C MET A 56 -4.79 5.46 8.61
N SER A 57 -3.69 5.26 9.35
CA SER A 57 -3.52 5.86 10.68
C SER A 57 -3.55 7.38 10.63
N PHE A 58 -2.90 8.00 9.62
CA PHE A 58 -3.01 9.46 9.39
C PHE A 58 -4.47 9.89 9.13
N LEU A 59 -5.22 9.11 8.33
CA LEU A 59 -6.62 9.40 8.01
C LEU A 59 -7.55 9.28 9.22
N GLN A 60 -7.29 8.34 10.12
CA GLN A 60 -8.09 8.09 11.33
C GLN A 60 -7.77 9.04 12.49
N GLY A 61 -6.81 9.96 12.32
CA GLY A 61 -6.36 10.87 13.37
C GLY A 61 -5.47 10.19 14.42
N GLY A 62 -4.87 9.04 14.10
CA GLY A 62 -3.96 8.28 14.97
C GLY A 62 -2.52 8.78 14.95
N MET A 63 -2.33 10.10 15.07
CA MET A 63 -1.04 10.74 15.37
C MET A 63 -1.24 11.83 16.42
#